data_AF-A0A6G4WIX8-F1
#
_entry.id   AF-A0A6G4WIX8-F1
#
_cell.length_a   1.000
_cell.length_b   1.000
_cell.length_c   1.000
_cell.angle_alpha   90.00
_cell.angle_beta   90.00
_cell.angle_gamma   90.00
#
_symmetry.space_group_name_H-M   'P 1'
#
loop_
_entity.id
_entity.type
_entity.pdbx_description
1 polymer ?
#
loop_
_entity_poly.entity_id
_entity_poly.type
_entity_poly.pdbx_seq_one_letter_code
_entity_poly.pdbx_strand_id
1 'polypeptide(L)'
;MARLLDGGNLDRLSAFLGECDASLESERELTEILDAELSGETLSLVKRVAGICAGASLETLDLAELESELAERRETLDGARGLEAAMAPLVRARPEAANWKFDSIAKAHGAIASAGREALMCRNAATGDPAATAILRKLCSEGRALQATKSGLESRVSLSVDAPLQTLVQTIASLRAGGIFAFLSGEFRQAKKLARSLSLSDRFDKRDALERLEALASYRSTEREFVENPQAIAVFGLHFRGTGTDFSPFERLTKFYEVAQSLAGPEHHSLRTFLRDADFDDLELVPPIPGNVPVDSLQTLQRDLVVAQKEIDDLAEALDALRPLLGAFRDPASFDPNALPELEARLEALLAGRTKLDGDKAVSKLLGGKFQGARTATASLGEACAWARESLPHREQVTSVLNRGRPAEAAEHAKRVLDAAVRARGLLSELCEISRMDALHFTNDRDENAIATFLEGASADQDGLFAHAALATALVELKGTGTFRSWPIECRRASLTGWRRSSRRWQFANSPGRSMPSMVRRFRAIPEIASTIFGRPWLSRTGKSSSLRDSSCGGRCTRTRSRPSAMARGRSPLGRRWR
;
A
#
# COMPACT_ATOMS: atom_id res chain seq x y z
N MET A 1 -14.30 -19.03 -47.14
CA MET A 1 -14.22 -20.48 -46.86
C MET A 1 -13.20 -21.19 -47.75
N ALA A 2 -13.38 -21.31 -49.07
CA ALA A 2 -12.41 -22.04 -49.92
C ALA A 2 -10.96 -21.52 -49.82
N ARG A 3 -10.77 -20.20 -49.70
CA ARG A 3 -9.45 -19.57 -49.48
C ARG A 3 -8.78 -19.93 -48.15
N LEU A 4 -9.55 -20.34 -47.13
CA LEU A 4 -9.06 -20.73 -45.80
C LEU A 4 -8.52 -22.17 -45.77
N LEU A 5 -8.88 -23.00 -46.74
CA LEU A 5 -8.36 -24.37 -46.85
C LEU A 5 -6.93 -24.39 -47.43
N ASP A 6 -6.40 -23.24 -47.81
CA ASP A 6 -4.99 -23.10 -48.14
C ASP A 6 -4.17 -22.96 -46.87
N GLY A 7 -3.27 -23.94 -46.60
CA GLY A 7 -2.56 -24.06 -45.33
C GLY A 7 -1.87 -22.77 -44.89
N GLY A 8 -1.21 -22.07 -45.81
CA GLY A 8 -0.56 -20.78 -45.50
C GLY A 8 -1.54 -19.67 -45.10
N ASN A 9 -2.76 -19.65 -45.66
CA ASN A 9 -3.78 -18.67 -45.27
C ASN A 9 -4.41 -19.02 -43.93
N LEU A 10 -4.58 -20.32 -43.62
CA LEU A 10 -5.11 -20.79 -42.34
C LEU A 10 -4.16 -20.46 -41.19
N ASP A 11 -2.88 -20.76 -41.35
CA ASP A 11 -1.86 -20.51 -40.32
C ASP A 11 -1.72 -19.00 -40.08
N ARG A 12 -1.68 -18.20 -41.17
CA ARG A 12 -1.64 -16.74 -41.06
C ARG A 12 -2.88 -16.17 -40.39
N LEU A 13 -4.08 -16.64 -40.75
CA LEU A 13 -5.31 -16.18 -40.12
C LEU A 13 -5.35 -16.60 -38.64
N SER A 14 -4.95 -17.82 -38.31
CA SER A 14 -4.91 -18.29 -36.92
C SER A 14 -3.95 -17.46 -36.07
N ALA A 15 -2.76 -17.16 -36.60
CA ALA A 15 -1.79 -16.28 -35.94
C ALA A 15 -2.36 -14.85 -35.75
N PHE A 16 -2.99 -14.30 -36.79
CA PHE A 16 -3.66 -12.99 -36.72
C PHE A 16 -4.76 -12.96 -35.65
N LEU A 17 -5.61 -14.00 -35.56
CA LEU A 17 -6.65 -14.07 -34.54
C LEU A 17 -6.06 -14.14 -33.13
N GLY A 18 -4.99 -14.92 -32.94
CA GLY A 18 -4.27 -14.96 -31.66
C GLY A 18 -3.66 -13.61 -31.27
N GLU A 19 -3.09 -12.87 -32.23
CA GLU A 19 -2.60 -11.50 -32.00
C GLU A 19 -3.76 -10.52 -31.68
N CYS A 20 -4.94 -10.68 -32.29
CA CYS A 20 -6.12 -9.89 -31.95
C CYS A 20 -6.62 -10.18 -30.53
N ASP A 21 -6.72 -11.46 -30.14
CA ASP A 21 -7.14 -11.85 -28.79
C ASP A 21 -6.17 -11.30 -27.73
N ALA A 22 -4.85 -11.41 -27.96
CA ALA A 22 -3.84 -10.84 -27.08
C ALA A 22 -3.94 -9.31 -26.98
N SER A 23 -4.23 -8.63 -28.11
CA SER A 23 -4.44 -7.18 -28.13
C SER A 23 -5.70 -6.75 -27.37
N LEU A 24 -6.79 -7.53 -27.44
CA LEU A 24 -8.04 -7.25 -26.72
C LEU A 24 -7.88 -7.48 -25.21
N GLU A 25 -7.16 -8.52 -24.81
CA GLU A 25 -6.85 -8.76 -23.39
C GLU A 25 -5.96 -7.64 -22.83
N SER A 26 -4.91 -7.26 -23.57
CA SER A 26 -4.04 -6.14 -23.19
C SER A 26 -4.82 -4.82 -23.09
N GLU A 27 -5.73 -4.56 -24.03
CA GLU A 27 -6.63 -3.40 -23.96
C GLU A 27 -7.50 -3.45 -22.71
N ARG A 28 -8.09 -4.60 -22.39
CA ARG A 28 -8.93 -4.76 -21.21
C ARG A 28 -8.15 -4.45 -19.94
N GLU A 29 -6.98 -5.07 -19.75
CA GLU A 29 -6.11 -4.82 -18.59
C GLU A 29 -5.71 -3.33 -18.50
N LEU A 30 -5.37 -2.70 -19.62
CA LEU A 30 -5.00 -1.28 -19.64
C LEU A 30 -6.19 -0.36 -19.33
N THR A 31 -7.41 -0.71 -19.74
CA THR A 31 -8.64 0.03 -19.39
C THR A 31 -9.13 -0.19 -17.96
N GLU A 32 -8.56 -1.16 -17.23
CA GLU A 32 -8.75 -1.28 -15.78
C GLU A 32 -7.96 -0.22 -15.02
N ILE A 33 -6.82 0.20 -15.58
CA ILE A 33 -5.90 1.20 -15.00
C ILE A 33 -6.23 2.61 -15.50
N LEU A 34 -6.48 2.75 -16.80
CA LEU A 34 -6.67 4.03 -17.49
C LEU A 34 -8.15 4.29 -17.78
N ASP A 35 -8.61 5.51 -17.51
CA ASP A 35 -9.97 6.00 -17.82
C ASP A 35 -10.03 6.82 -19.12
N ALA A 36 -8.94 6.84 -19.89
CA ALA A 36 -8.83 7.52 -21.18
C ALA A 36 -8.84 6.55 -22.37
N GLU A 37 -9.18 7.06 -23.57
CA GLU A 37 -9.07 6.27 -24.80
C GLU A 37 -7.60 5.88 -25.06
N LEU A 38 -7.32 4.59 -25.28
CA LEU A 38 -5.97 4.08 -25.51
C LEU A 38 -5.45 4.54 -26.90
N SER A 39 -4.86 5.72 -26.92
CA SER A 39 -4.36 6.42 -28.10
C SER A 39 -2.91 6.88 -27.89
N GLY A 40 -2.29 7.43 -28.94
CA GLY A 40 -0.97 8.04 -28.83
C GLY A 40 -0.92 9.24 -27.88
N GLU A 41 -2.04 9.95 -27.69
CA GLU A 41 -2.14 11.05 -26.72
C GLU A 41 -2.02 10.51 -25.30
N THR A 42 -2.75 9.44 -24.97
CA THR A 42 -2.65 8.78 -23.65
C THR A 42 -1.24 8.26 -23.37
N LEU A 43 -0.55 7.72 -24.38
CA LEU A 43 0.86 7.35 -24.23
C LEU A 43 1.74 8.56 -23.89
N SER A 44 1.55 9.69 -24.58
CA SER A 44 2.29 10.93 -24.28
C SER A 44 2.00 11.47 -22.87
N LEU A 45 0.76 11.32 -22.39
CA LEU A 45 0.36 11.69 -21.03
C LEU A 45 1.06 10.79 -20.00
N VAL A 46 1.04 9.47 -20.18
CA VAL A 46 1.72 8.51 -19.29
C VAL A 46 3.22 8.79 -19.23
N LYS A 47 3.88 9.03 -20.37
CA LYS A 47 5.30 9.42 -20.43
C LYS A 47 5.58 10.72 -19.65
N ARG A 48 4.67 11.69 -19.74
CA ARG A 48 4.79 12.96 -19.01
C ARG A 48 4.62 12.77 -17.51
N VAL A 49 3.64 11.96 -17.07
CA VAL A 49 3.46 11.60 -15.66
C VAL A 49 4.72 10.89 -15.13
N ALA A 50 5.24 9.90 -15.86
CA ALA A 50 6.49 9.21 -15.52
C ALA A 50 7.67 10.18 -15.37
N GLY A 51 7.81 11.13 -16.29
CA GLY A 51 8.85 12.16 -16.24
C GLY A 51 8.72 13.08 -15.02
N ILE A 52 7.51 13.50 -14.66
CA ILE A 52 7.29 14.35 -13.48
C ILE A 52 7.57 13.57 -12.19
N CYS A 53 7.06 12.34 -12.08
CA CYS A 53 7.29 11.48 -10.91
C CYS A 53 8.78 11.17 -10.71
N ALA A 54 9.51 10.86 -11.78
CA ALA A 54 10.96 10.63 -11.69
C ALA A 54 11.74 11.91 -11.35
N GLY A 55 11.35 13.06 -11.90
CA GLY A 55 12.01 14.35 -11.66
C GLY A 55 11.86 14.84 -10.22
N ALA A 56 10.66 14.69 -9.64
CA ALA A 56 10.36 15.09 -8.26
C ALA A 56 10.53 13.95 -7.24
N SER A 57 10.97 12.76 -7.67
CA SER A 57 11.12 11.56 -6.83
C SER A 57 9.85 11.21 -6.04
N LEU A 58 8.69 11.20 -6.70
CA LEU A 58 7.40 10.95 -6.05
C LEU A 58 7.16 9.45 -5.83
N GLU A 59 6.78 9.07 -4.61
CA GLU A 59 6.49 7.69 -4.22
C GLU A 59 5.01 7.31 -4.36
N THR A 60 4.13 8.30 -4.51
CA THR A 60 2.67 8.13 -4.62
C THR A 60 2.11 9.03 -5.73
N LEU A 61 0.96 8.64 -6.31
CA LEU A 61 0.16 9.48 -7.21
C LEU A 61 -1.11 10.03 -6.51
N ASP A 62 -1.27 9.78 -5.20
CA ASP A 62 -2.37 10.36 -4.42
C ASP A 62 -2.13 11.87 -4.21
N LEU A 63 -2.89 12.69 -4.93
CA LEU A 63 -2.82 14.15 -4.82
C LEU A 63 -3.11 14.66 -3.41
N ALA A 64 -4.00 14.01 -2.66
CA ALA A 64 -4.36 14.46 -1.32
C ALA A 64 -3.21 14.21 -0.33
N GLU A 65 -2.51 13.09 -0.48
CA GLU A 65 -1.32 12.75 0.31
C GLU A 65 -0.18 13.74 0.02
N LEU A 66 0.12 13.98 -1.26
CA LEU A 66 1.16 14.92 -1.67
C LEU A 66 0.85 16.39 -1.29
N GLU A 67 -0.42 16.82 -1.37
CA GLU A 67 -0.83 18.14 -0.91
C GLU A 67 -0.69 18.29 0.62
N SER A 68 -0.97 17.22 1.37
CA SER A 68 -0.73 17.15 2.81
C SER A 68 0.75 17.25 3.14
N GLU A 69 1.60 16.50 2.43
CA GLU A 69 3.06 16.55 2.59
C GLU A 69 3.61 17.95 2.29
N LEU A 70 3.16 18.57 1.19
CA LEU A 70 3.53 19.94 0.85
C LEU A 70 3.13 20.94 1.95
N ALA A 71 1.95 20.76 2.55
CA ALA A 71 1.49 21.61 3.65
C ALA A 71 2.35 21.44 4.91
N GLU A 72 2.70 20.20 5.29
CA GLU A 72 3.56 19.89 6.43
C GLU A 72 4.98 20.47 6.25
N ARG A 73 5.54 20.33 5.03
CA ARG A 73 6.85 20.92 4.68
C ARG A 73 6.80 22.45 4.80
N ARG A 74 5.73 23.09 4.34
CA ARG A 74 5.54 24.56 4.46
C ARG A 74 5.42 25.01 5.91
N GLU A 75 4.64 24.31 6.73
CA GLU A 75 4.52 24.62 8.17
C GLU A 75 5.88 24.50 8.88
N THR A 76 6.64 23.44 8.57
CA THR A 76 8.00 23.25 9.08
C THR A 76 8.93 24.39 8.66
N LEU A 77 8.90 24.79 7.39
CA LEU A 77 9.67 25.91 6.87
C LEU A 77 9.31 27.24 7.55
N ASP A 78 8.02 27.50 7.77
CA ASP A 78 7.55 28.70 8.44
C ASP A 78 7.98 28.74 9.92
N GLY A 79 7.96 27.60 10.60
CA GLY A 79 8.53 27.46 11.95
C GLY A 79 10.03 27.77 11.99
N ALA A 80 10.78 27.25 11.03
CA ALA A 80 12.22 27.52 10.87
C ALA A 80 12.50 29.00 10.56
N ARG A 81 11.70 29.65 9.72
CA ARG A 81 11.78 31.10 9.47
C ARG A 81 11.44 31.93 10.71
N GLY A 82 10.48 31.48 11.50
CA GLY A 82 10.15 32.09 12.79
C GLY A 82 11.35 32.08 13.75
N LEU A 83 12.09 30.96 13.79
CA LEU A 83 13.32 30.84 14.56
C LEU A 83 14.44 31.75 14.04
N GLU A 84 14.65 31.81 12.73
CA GLU A 84 15.59 32.75 12.11
C GLU A 84 15.26 34.20 12.47
N ALA A 85 13.99 34.60 12.36
CA ALA A 85 13.54 35.93 12.72
C ALA A 85 13.74 36.24 14.21
N ALA A 86 13.52 35.28 15.10
CA ALA A 86 13.75 35.42 16.53
C ALA A 86 15.23 35.59 16.88
N MET A 87 16.13 34.94 16.12
CA MET A 87 17.59 35.07 16.29
C MET A 87 18.18 36.35 15.70
N ALA A 88 17.49 36.98 14.74
CA ALA A 88 18.01 38.14 14.00
C ALA A 88 18.48 39.32 14.88
N PRO A 89 17.79 39.71 15.98
CA PRO A 89 18.27 40.78 16.87
C PRO A 89 19.61 40.44 17.53
N LEU A 90 19.74 39.22 18.06
CA LEU A 90 20.96 38.74 18.71
C LEU A 90 22.13 38.69 17.72
N VAL A 91 21.92 38.17 16.51
CA VAL A 91 22.96 38.07 15.48
C VAL A 91 23.39 39.43 14.96
N ARG A 92 22.46 40.40 14.87
CA ARG A 92 22.79 41.77 14.50
C ARG A 92 23.70 42.43 15.54
N ALA A 93 23.46 42.18 16.82
CA ALA A 93 24.31 42.67 17.91
C ALA A 93 25.64 41.91 17.99
N ARG A 94 25.61 40.58 17.76
CA ARG A 94 26.73 39.65 17.91
C ARG A 94 26.76 38.65 16.74
N PRO A 95 27.49 38.95 15.64
CA PRO A 95 27.53 38.07 14.47
C PRO A 95 27.99 36.64 14.75
N GLU A 96 28.84 36.44 15.75
CA GLU A 96 29.30 35.12 16.20
C GLU A 96 28.17 34.21 16.70
N ALA A 97 27.04 34.79 17.11
CA ALA A 97 25.86 34.05 17.57
C ALA A 97 25.23 33.16 16.49
N ALA A 98 25.49 33.44 15.21
CA ALA A 98 25.05 32.59 14.12
C ALA A 98 25.63 31.16 14.19
N ASN A 99 26.78 31.00 14.86
CA ASN A 99 27.49 29.73 15.01
C ASN A 99 27.25 29.05 16.36
N TRP A 100 26.49 29.68 17.26
CA TRP A 100 26.17 29.08 18.56
C TRP A 100 25.18 27.93 18.40
N LYS A 101 25.35 26.90 19.24
CA LYS A 101 24.42 25.77 19.27
C LYS A 101 23.08 26.21 19.88
N PHE A 102 21.97 25.85 19.24
CA PHE A 102 20.61 26.17 19.70
C PHE A 102 20.33 25.65 21.11
N ASP A 103 20.79 24.43 21.44
CA ASP A 103 20.70 23.89 22.80
C ASP A 103 21.40 24.75 23.85
N SER A 104 22.55 25.32 23.50
CA SER A 104 23.31 26.19 24.39
C SER A 104 22.62 27.54 24.57
N ILE A 105 22.02 28.07 23.50
CA ILE A 105 21.20 29.29 23.55
C ILE A 105 19.95 29.05 24.41
N ALA A 106 19.28 27.90 24.27
CA ALA A 106 18.12 27.53 25.10
C ALA A 106 18.48 27.50 26.59
N LYS A 107 19.60 26.86 26.94
CA LYS A 107 20.14 26.82 28.32
C LYS A 107 20.49 28.22 28.82
N ALA A 108 21.13 29.03 27.99
CA ALA A 108 21.47 30.41 28.30
C ALA A 108 20.21 31.25 28.57
N HIS A 109 19.21 31.21 27.70
CA HIS A 109 17.92 31.86 27.90
C HIS A 109 17.27 31.43 29.22
N GLY A 110 17.22 30.12 29.50
CA GLY A 110 16.67 29.59 30.75
C GLY A 110 17.40 30.13 31.99
N ALA A 111 18.74 30.24 31.92
CA ALA A 111 19.54 30.82 33.00
C ALA A 111 19.29 32.33 33.18
N ILE A 112 19.19 33.09 32.08
CA ILE A 112 18.88 34.53 32.09
C ILE A 112 17.50 34.77 32.73
N ALA A 113 16.49 34.03 32.27
CA ALA A 113 15.12 34.14 32.79
C ALA A 113 15.03 33.74 34.28
N SER A 114 15.73 32.70 34.70
CA SER A 114 15.77 32.22 36.09
C SER A 114 16.50 33.20 37.03
N ALA A 115 17.57 33.83 36.55
CA ALA A 115 18.27 34.86 37.30
C ALA A 115 17.37 36.09 37.50
N GLY A 116 16.74 36.54 36.42
CA GLY A 116 15.95 37.76 36.38
C GLY A 116 16.80 39.03 36.44
N ARG A 117 16.16 40.16 36.15
CA ARG A 117 16.84 41.46 36.02
C ARG A 117 17.62 41.89 37.27
N GLU A 118 17.03 41.76 38.44
CA GLU A 118 17.64 42.18 39.71
C GLU A 118 18.99 41.49 39.96
N ALA A 119 19.06 40.17 39.75
CA ALA A 119 20.29 39.40 39.94
C ALA A 119 21.36 39.75 38.91
N LEU A 120 20.96 39.96 37.65
CA LEU A 120 21.89 40.31 36.58
C LEU A 120 22.44 41.73 36.74
N MET A 121 21.67 42.66 37.30
CA MET A 121 22.13 44.02 37.62
C MET A 121 23.16 44.06 38.77
N CYS A 122 23.25 43.01 39.59
CA CYS A 122 24.28 42.89 40.61
C CYS A 122 25.65 42.47 40.06
N ARG A 123 25.76 42.19 38.74
CA ARG A 123 27.03 41.85 38.09
C ARG A 123 28.01 43.03 38.16
N ASN A 124 29.24 42.71 38.52
CA ASN A 124 30.38 43.61 38.53
C ASN A 124 31.67 42.86 38.14
N ALA A 125 32.78 43.58 37.99
CA ALA A 125 34.06 43.01 37.59
C ALA A 125 34.54 41.88 38.52
N ALA A 126 34.27 41.95 39.84
CA ALA A 126 34.65 40.91 40.78
C ALA A 126 33.80 39.64 40.61
N THR A 127 32.50 39.77 40.35
CA THR A 127 31.61 38.61 40.11
C THR A 127 31.84 37.94 38.75
N GLY A 128 32.44 38.64 37.79
CA GLY A 128 32.72 38.09 36.45
C GLY A 128 33.85 37.06 36.43
N ASP A 129 34.72 37.05 37.45
CA ASP A 129 35.79 36.04 37.54
C ASP A 129 35.19 34.62 37.73
N PRO A 130 35.57 33.62 36.92
CA PRO A 130 35.14 32.23 37.12
C PRO A 130 35.33 31.71 38.56
N ALA A 131 36.40 32.13 39.24
CA ALA A 131 36.65 31.76 40.63
C ALA A 131 35.66 32.40 41.62
N ALA A 132 35.06 33.53 41.25
CA ALA A 132 34.12 34.27 42.11
C ALA A 132 32.82 33.50 42.36
N THR A 133 32.43 32.54 41.52
CA THR A 133 31.19 31.77 41.72
C THR A 133 31.26 30.95 43.02
N ALA A 134 32.40 30.32 43.32
CA ALA A 134 32.59 29.57 44.57
C ALA A 134 32.64 30.50 45.79
N ILE A 135 33.30 31.66 45.65
CA ILE A 135 33.39 32.69 46.69
C ILE A 135 32.02 33.27 46.99
N LEU A 136 31.23 33.61 45.96
CA LEU A 136 29.88 34.16 46.08
C LEU A 136 28.96 33.18 46.80
N ARG A 137 29.00 31.89 46.44
CA ARG A 137 28.22 30.84 47.11
C ARG A 137 28.57 30.74 48.61
N LYS A 138 29.86 30.74 48.92
CA LYS A 138 30.36 30.70 50.30
C LYS A 138 29.88 31.91 51.10
N LEU A 139 30.10 33.13 50.58
CA LEU A 139 29.72 34.37 51.25
C LEU A 139 28.20 34.50 51.42
N CYS A 140 27.40 34.06 50.46
CA CYS A 140 25.94 34.01 50.60
C CYS A 140 25.54 33.06 51.75
N SER A 141 26.14 31.87 51.82
CA SER A 141 25.85 30.91 52.89
C SER A 141 26.25 31.43 54.28
N GLU A 142 27.41 32.09 54.38
CA GLU A 142 27.87 32.73 55.62
C GLU A 142 26.95 33.88 56.04
N GLY A 143 26.59 34.75 55.08
CA GLY A 143 25.67 35.86 55.32
C GLY A 143 24.28 35.41 55.78
N ARG A 144 23.73 34.36 55.16
CA ARG A 144 22.47 33.73 55.57
C ARG A 144 22.55 33.11 56.96
N ALA A 145 23.66 32.43 57.27
CA ALA A 145 23.89 31.89 58.60
C ALA A 145 23.91 33.01 59.66
N LEU A 146 24.59 34.13 59.37
CA LEU A 146 24.58 35.31 60.24
C LEU A 146 23.19 35.93 60.39
N GLN A 147 22.39 36.01 59.32
CA GLN A 147 20.99 36.47 59.39
C GLN A 147 20.11 35.55 60.26
N ALA A 148 20.30 34.23 60.15
CA ALA A 148 19.60 33.25 60.97
C ALA A 148 20.01 33.36 62.45
N THR A 149 21.30 33.47 62.74
CA THR A 149 21.81 33.68 64.10
C THR A 149 21.29 34.99 64.69
N LYS A 150 21.29 36.07 63.91
CA LYS A 150 20.73 37.38 64.31
C LYS A 150 19.26 37.25 64.69
N SER A 151 18.44 36.68 63.80
CA SER A 151 17.00 36.49 64.04
C SER A 151 16.75 35.61 65.28
N GLY A 152 17.57 34.58 65.48
CA GLY A 152 17.54 33.75 66.69
C GLY A 152 17.89 34.52 67.96
N LEU A 153 18.90 35.39 67.91
CA LEU A 153 19.29 36.24 69.04
C LEU A 153 18.26 37.34 69.33
N GLU A 154 17.68 37.97 68.32
CA GLU A 154 16.63 39.00 68.46
C GLU A 154 15.42 38.50 69.26
N SER A 155 15.12 37.20 69.18
CA SER A 155 14.05 36.59 69.98
C SER A 155 14.34 36.49 71.49
N ARG A 156 15.62 36.65 71.89
CA ARG A 156 16.08 36.45 73.28
C ARG A 156 16.79 37.66 73.88
N VAL A 157 17.35 38.52 73.02
CA VAL A 157 18.23 39.62 73.35
C VAL A 157 17.81 40.85 72.55
N SER A 158 17.68 41.99 73.21
CA SER A 158 17.47 43.28 72.57
C SER A 158 18.74 43.73 71.86
N LEU A 159 18.74 43.67 70.52
CA LEU A 159 19.83 44.17 69.69
C LEU A 159 19.84 45.70 69.55
N SER A 160 18.85 46.41 70.12
CA SER A 160 18.79 47.88 70.05
C SER A 160 19.85 48.57 70.90
N VAL A 161 20.40 47.87 71.90
CA VAL A 161 21.48 48.37 72.75
C VAL A 161 22.80 48.05 72.08
N ASP A 162 23.46 49.07 71.54
CA ASP A 162 24.77 48.93 70.92
C ASP A 162 25.85 48.75 71.99
N ALA A 163 26.17 47.49 72.30
CA ALA A 163 27.23 47.12 73.22
C ALA A 163 28.46 46.64 72.42
N PRO A 164 29.61 47.32 72.50
CA PRO A 164 30.79 46.92 71.73
C PRO A 164 31.33 45.57 72.24
N LEU A 165 31.95 44.80 71.34
CA LEU A 165 32.44 43.44 71.62
C LEU A 165 33.32 43.36 72.88
N GLN A 166 34.19 44.34 73.10
CA GLN A 166 35.06 44.42 74.28
C GLN A 166 34.25 44.51 75.59
N THR A 167 33.18 45.32 75.60
CA THR A 167 32.29 45.44 76.76
C THR A 167 31.53 44.16 77.04
N LEU A 168 31.11 43.43 75.99
CA LEU A 168 30.47 42.12 76.14
C LEU A 168 31.44 41.10 76.76
N VAL A 169 32.68 41.03 76.27
CA VAL A 169 33.72 40.13 76.79
C VAL A 169 34.06 40.45 78.25
N GLN A 170 34.21 41.73 78.59
CA GLN A 170 34.46 42.16 79.98
C GLN A 170 33.27 41.81 80.88
N THR A 171 32.04 42.03 80.42
CA THR A 171 30.81 41.67 81.14
C THR A 171 30.73 40.17 81.41
N ILE A 172 31.04 39.34 80.41
CA ILE A 172 31.11 37.88 80.55
C ILE A 172 32.16 37.49 81.60
N ALA A 173 33.36 38.07 81.54
CA ALA A 173 34.43 37.81 82.51
C ALA A 173 34.04 38.21 83.94
N SER A 174 33.48 39.40 84.15
CA SER A 174 33.01 39.86 85.46
C SER A 174 31.86 39.01 86.01
N LEU A 175 30.93 38.56 85.16
CA LEU A 175 29.87 37.63 85.58
C LEU A 175 30.45 36.27 85.98
N ARG A 176 31.40 35.72 85.21
CA ARG A 176 32.05 34.43 85.53
C ARG A 176 32.85 34.50 86.84
N ALA A 177 33.65 35.56 87.02
CA ALA A 177 34.45 35.79 88.23
C ALA A 177 33.59 36.01 89.49
N GLY A 178 32.33 36.43 89.32
CA GLY A 178 31.41 36.64 90.43
C GLY A 178 30.97 35.35 91.14
N GLY A 179 31.52 35.07 92.33
CA GLY A 179 31.04 34.03 93.26
C GLY A 179 29.75 34.39 94.01
N ILE A 180 29.45 33.68 95.11
CA ILE A 180 28.20 33.86 95.89
C ILE A 180 28.07 35.30 96.45
N PHE A 181 29.18 35.94 96.80
CA PHE A 181 29.23 37.31 97.32
C PHE A 181 29.42 38.39 96.23
N ALA A 182 29.33 38.04 94.94
CA ALA A 182 29.59 38.97 93.84
C ALA A 182 28.66 40.19 93.81
N PHE A 183 27.49 40.11 94.46
CA PHE A 183 26.58 41.23 94.59
C PHE A 183 27.18 42.44 95.33
N LEU A 184 28.32 42.30 96.01
CA LEU A 184 29.04 43.42 96.64
C LEU A 184 30.04 44.11 95.68
N SER A 185 30.44 43.45 94.58
CA SER A 185 31.35 44.05 93.59
C SER A 185 30.60 45.03 92.68
N GLY A 186 31.15 46.24 92.52
CA GLY A 186 30.63 47.25 91.60
C GLY A 186 30.61 46.76 90.15
N GLU A 187 31.66 46.05 89.72
CA GLU A 187 31.80 45.49 88.37
C GLU A 187 30.72 44.44 88.08
N PHE A 188 30.46 43.53 89.03
CA PHE A 188 29.39 42.54 88.86
C PHE A 188 28.01 43.18 88.77
N ARG A 189 27.74 44.23 89.57
CA ARG A 189 26.48 44.98 89.48
C ARG A 189 26.31 45.66 88.12
N GLN A 190 27.37 46.26 87.58
CA GLN A 190 27.37 46.85 86.25
C GLN A 190 27.16 45.80 85.16
N ALA A 191 27.88 44.67 85.23
CA ALA A 191 27.74 43.57 84.30
C ALA A 191 26.33 42.96 84.32
N LYS A 192 25.75 42.77 85.52
CA LYS A 192 24.35 42.33 85.70
C LYS A 192 23.35 43.35 85.14
N LYS A 193 23.61 44.65 85.31
CA LYS A 193 22.75 45.72 84.77
C LYS A 193 22.73 45.68 83.25
N LEU A 194 23.90 45.57 82.62
CA LEU A 194 24.02 45.46 81.16
C LEU A 194 23.36 44.17 80.64
N ALA A 195 23.61 43.04 81.29
CA ALA A 195 22.99 41.76 80.93
C ALA A 195 21.46 41.83 81.00
N ARG A 196 20.91 42.50 82.03
CA ARG A 196 19.47 42.74 82.15
C ARG A 196 18.94 43.69 81.10
N SER A 197 19.66 44.74 80.71
CA SER A 197 19.21 45.66 79.66
C SER A 197 19.23 45.02 78.26
N LEU A 198 20.10 44.03 78.06
CA LEU A 198 20.17 43.26 76.82
C LEU A 198 19.17 42.11 76.80
N SER A 199 18.83 41.51 77.94
CA SER A 199 17.88 40.40 77.97
C SER A 199 16.44 40.87 77.79
N LEU A 200 15.65 40.12 77.00
CA LEU A 200 14.19 40.27 76.95
C LEU A 200 13.46 39.54 78.10
N SER A 201 14.18 38.82 78.97
CA SER A 201 13.59 38.12 80.11
C SER A 201 13.46 39.02 81.34
N ASP A 202 12.28 38.99 81.99
CA ASP A 202 12.04 39.75 83.23
C ASP A 202 12.91 39.30 84.40
N ARG A 203 13.30 38.01 84.40
CA ARG A 203 14.14 37.41 85.44
C ARG A 203 15.57 37.28 84.96
N PHE A 204 16.50 37.56 85.88
CA PHE A 204 17.93 37.37 85.66
C PHE A 204 18.35 36.00 86.19
N ASP A 205 18.65 35.10 85.27
CA ASP A 205 19.38 33.87 85.55
C ASP A 205 20.83 34.07 85.06
N LYS A 206 21.80 33.78 85.93
CA LYS A 206 23.22 33.99 85.62
C LYS A 206 23.71 33.10 84.47
N ARG A 207 23.27 31.84 84.42
CA ARG A 207 23.73 30.86 83.41
C ARG A 207 23.18 31.21 82.04
N ASP A 208 21.88 31.44 81.97
CA ASP A 208 21.20 31.85 80.72
C ASP A 208 21.69 33.22 80.24
N ALA A 209 21.93 34.17 81.14
CA ALA A 209 22.55 35.45 80.78
C ALA A 209 23.97 35.28 80.20
N LEU A 210 24.79 34.40 80.78
CA LEU A 210 26.13 34.10 80.25
C LEU A 210 26.05 33.46 78.86
N GLU A 211 25.20 32.45 78.68
CA GLU A 211 24.99 31.79 77.38
C GLU A 211 24.57 32.79 76.29
N ARG A 212 23.60 33.66 76.59
CA ARG A 212 23.14 34.71 75.66
C ARG A 212 24.21 35.74 75.34
N LEU A 213 24.96 36.19 76.34
CA LEU A 213 26.05 37.15 76.13
C LEU A 213 27.19 36.54 75.31
N GLU A 214 27.53 35.27 75.55
CA GLU A 214 28.54 34.54 74.79
C GLU A 214 28.12 34.34 73.34
N ALA A 215 26.86 33.95 73.11
CA ALA A 215 26.29 33.86 71.76
C ALA A 215 26.28 35.23 71.05
N LEU A 216 25.89 36.30 71.75
CA LEU A 216 25.92 37.67 71.21
C LEU A 216 27.35 38.12 70.89
N ALA A 217 28.31 37.89 71.78
CA ALA A 217 29.71 38.24 71.56
C ALA A 217 30.30 37.47 70.37
N SER A 218 30.02 36.17 70.27
CA SER A 218 30.40 35.34 69.13
C SER A 218 29.80 35.87 67.82
N TYR A 219 28.51 36.18 67.81
CA TYR A 219 27.83 36.79 66.67
C TYR A 219 28.43 38.14 66.28
N ARG A 220 28.73 39.03 67.23
CA ARG A 220 29.36 40.33 66.94
C ARG A 220 30.77 40.19 66.38
N SER A 221 31.53 39.18 66.81
CA SER A 221 32.84 38.89 66.24
C SER A 221 32.73 38.46 64.78
N THR A 222 31.86 37.49 64.48
CA THR A 222 31.69 36.96 63.12
C THR A 222 31.01 37.96 62.19
N GLU A 223 30.06 38.75 62.68
CA GLU A 223 29.48 39.88 61.95
C GLU A 223 30.55 40.90 61.57
N ARG A 224 31.43 41.27 62.50
CA ARG A 224 32.53 42.21 62.22
C ARG A 224 33.50 41.66 61.19
N GLU A 225 33.94 40.40 61.35
CA GLU A 225 34.82 39.73 60.38
C GLU A 225 34.19 39.69 58.98
N PHE A 226 32.89 39.44 58.88
CA PHE A 226 32.17 39.44 57.61
C PHE A 226 32.03 40.84 57.01
N VAL A 227 31.72 41.86 57.81
CA VAL A 227 31.60 43.27 57.38
C VAL A 227 32.94 43.83 56.92
N GLU A 228 34.03 43.47 57.59
CA GLU A 228 35.39 43.89 57.26
C GLU A 228 36.03 43.02 56.16
N ASN A 229 35.34 41.97 55.66
CA ASN A 229 35.89 41.06 54.65
C ASN A 229 36.01 41.76 53.29
N PRO A 230 37.24 41.99 52.77
CA PRO A 230 37.44 42.68 51.49
C PRO A 230 36.86 41.93 50.30
N GLN A 231 36.77 40.60 50.36
CA GLN A 231 36.14 39.80 49.31
C GLN A 231 34.64 40.01 49.27
N ALA A 232 33.98 40.11 50.43
CA ALA A 232 32.54 40.41 50.50
C ALA A 232 32.24 41.80 49.94
N ILE A 233 33.03 42.81 50.34
CA ILE A 233 32.90 44.17 49.82
C ILE A 233 33.09 44.21 48.30
N ALA A 234 34.12 43.52 47.78
CA ALA A 234 34.40 43.49 46.35
C ALA A 234 33.30 42.79 45.54
N VAL A 235 32.83 41.63 46.02
CA VAL A 235 31.86 40.78 45.31
C VAL A 235 30.45 41.38 45.34
N PHE A 236 29.98 41.83 46.51
CA PHE A 236 28.63 42.41 46.64
C PHE A 236 28.57 43.89 46.23
N GLY A 237 29.71 44.59 46.21
CA GLY A 237 29.83 45.95 45.73
C GLY A 237 28.89 46.92 46.45
N LEU A 238 28.17 47.74 45.67
CA LEU A 238 27.23 48.75 46.19
C LEU A 238 26.05 48.16 46.97
N HIS A 239 25.76 46.87 46.80
CA HIS A 239 24.67 46.20 47.50
C HIS A 239 25.11 45.65 48.87
N PHE A 240 26.40 45.72 49.21
CA PHE A 240 26.89 45.21 50.47
C PHE A 240 26.42 46.08 51.65
N ARG A 241 25.65 45.48 52.55
CA ARG A 241 25.14 46.10 53.78
C ARG A 241 25.44 45.23 55.01
N GLY A 242 26.55 44.48 54.97
CA GLY A 242 26.90 43.51 56.00
C GLY A 242 25.84 42.42 56.13
N THR A 243 25.36 42.17 57.35
CA THR A 243 24.29 41.20 57.65
C THR A 243 22.93 41.62 57.09
N GLY A 244 22.74 42.90 56.74
CA GLY A 244 21.53 43.42 56.10
C GLY A 244 21.49 43.30 54.58
N THR A 245 22.48 42.67 53.96
CA THR A 245 22.51 42.42 52.51
C THR A 245 21.39 41.46 52.12
N ASP A 246 20.67 41.76 51.02
CA ASP A 246 19.78 40.76 50.42
C ASP A 246 20.61 39.80 49.56
N PHE A 247 20.74 38.56 50.02
CA PHE A 247 21.53 37.52 49.35
C PHE A 247 20.75 36.82 48.22
N SER A 248 19.44 37.02 48.09
CA SER A 248 18.64 36.30 47.09
C SER A 248 19.05 36.59 45.63
N PRO A 249 19.30 37.84 45.21
CA PRO A 249 19.80 38.13 43.86
C PRO A 249 21.17 37.47 43.58
N PHE A 250 22.04 37.41 44.58
CA PHE A 250 23.38 36.82 44.45
C PHE A 250 23.36 35.29 44.37
N GLU A 251 22.45 34.64 45.09
CA GLU A 251 22.20 33.19 44.98
C GLU A 251 21.69 32.83 43.56
N ARG A 252 20.77 33.64 43.02
CA ARG A 252 20.30 33.52 41.62
C ARG A 252 21.43 33.76 40.61
N LEU A 253 22.27 34.78 40.85
CA LEU A 253 23.43 35.07 40.01
C LEU A 253 24.47 33.93 40.05
N THR A 254 24.65 33.28 41.19
CA THR A 254 25.52 32.10 41.32
C THR A 254 25.05 30.98 40.39
N LYS A 255 23.74 30.67 40.40
CA LYS A 255 23.15 29.65 39.52
C LYS A 255 23.30 29.99 38.03
N PHE A 256 23.16 31.27 37.69
CA PHE A 256 23.41 31.75 36.32
C PHE A 256 24.84 31.44 35.86
N TYR A 257 25.85 31.78 36.67
CA TYR A 257 27.25 31.49 36.34
C TYR A 257 27.57 30.00 36.30
N GLU A 258 26.94 29.17 37.15
CA GLU A 258 27.07 27.71 37.08
C GLU A 258 26.61 27.17 35.72
N VAL A 259 25.48 27.67 35.19
CA VAL A 259 25.03 27.29 33.84
C VAL A 259 26.01 27.78 32.78
N ALA A 260 26.47 29.03 32.86
CA ALA A 260 27.46 29.56 31.92
C ALA A 260 28.78 28.76 31.93
N GLN A 261 29.24 28.30 33.10
CA GLN A 261 30.43 27.46 33.26
C GLN A 261 30.21 26.03 32.76
N SER A 262 28.98 25.51 32.86
CA SER A 262 28.62 24.17 32.36
C SER A 262 28.70 24.05 30.84
N LEU A 263 28.67 25.17 30.11
CA LEU A 263 28.87 25.23 28.67
C LEU A 263 30.35 25.02 28.31
N ALA A 264 30.95 23.88 28.68
CA ALA A 264 32.37 23.59 28.48
C ALA A 264 32.71 23.32 27.01
N GLY A 265 33.92 23.68 26.57
CA GLY A 265 34.42 23.44 25.19
C GLY A 265 34.82 24.72 24.45
N PRO A 266 35.72 24.64 23.45
CA PRO A 266 36.12 25.79 22.65
C PRO A 266 34.97 26.40 21.82
N GLU A 267 34.03 25.59 21.35
CA GLU A 267 32.88 26.00 20.54
C GLU A 267 31.90 26.91 21.29
N HIS A 268 31.89 26.82 22.63
CA HIS A 268 31.04 27.63 23.50
C HIS A 268 31.75 28.85 24.05
N HIS A 269 33.02 29.09 23.67
CA HIS A 269 33.81 30.18 24.24
C HIS A 269 33.16 31.55 24.04
N SER A 270 32.70 31.86 22.83
CA SER A 270 32.05 33.14 22.52
C SER A 270 30.74 33.34 23.29
N LEU A 271 29.89 32.30 23.40
CA LEU A 271 28.67 32.36 24.21
C LEU A 271 28.99 32.52 25.71
N ARG A 272 30.00 31.82 26.26
CA ARG A 272 30.41 32.00 27.66
C ARG A 272 30.90 33.43 27.93
N THR A 273 31.74 33.97 27.05
CA THR A 273 32.23 35.34 27.14
C THR A 273 31.07 36.33 27.05
N PHE A 274 30.13 36.12 26.13
CA PHE A 274 28.91 36.93 26.02
C PHE A 274 28.10 36.90 27.32
N LEU A 275 27.78 35.73 27.88
CA LEU A 275 27.03 35.63 29.14
C LEU A 275 27.73 36.31 30.32
N ARG A 276 29.07 36.32 30.32
CA ARG A 276 29.88 36.91 31.39
C ARG A 276 30.07 38.41 31.27
N ASP A 277 30.16 38.93 30.05
CA ASP A 277 30.63 40.30 29.80
C ASP A 277 29.55 41.22 29.20
N ALA A 278 28.49 40.67 28.57
CA ALA A 278 27.41 41.46 27.99
C ALA A 278 26.61 42.20 29.05
N ASP A 279 26.07 43.36 28.70
CA ASP A 279 25.14 44.10 29.56
C ASP A 279 23.78 43.40 29.62
N PHE A 280 22.90 43.90 30.48
CA PHE A 280 21.58 43.29 30.64
C PHE A 280 20.73 43.41 29.38
N ASP A 281 20.81 44.54 28.67
CA ASP A 281 20.02 44.81 27.47
C ASP A 281 20.41 43.85 26.33
N ASP A 282 21.71 43.54 26.16
CA ASP A 282 22.19 42.52 25.23
C ASP A 282 21.71 41.10 25.63
N LEU A 283 21.70 40.77 26.94
CA LEU A 283 21.22 39.47 27.40
C LEU A 283 19.73 39.26 27.13
N GLU A 284 18.91 40.32 27.15
CA GLU A 284 17.49 40.24 26.77
C GLU A 284 17.29 39.92 25.28
N LEU A 285 18.31 40.09 24.43
CA LEU A 285 18.24 39.72 23.02
C LEU A 285 18.29 38.20 22.79
N VAL A 286 18.68 37.41 23.79
CA VAL A 286 18.73 35.95 23.67
C VAL A 286 17.29 35.43 23.56
N PRO A 287 16.87 34.86 22.41
CA PRO A 287 15.49 34.44 22.23
C PRO A 287 15.22 33.09 22.92
N PRO A 288 13.95 32.79 23.26
CA PRO A 288 13.55 31.46 23.68
C PRO A 288 13.65 30.49 22.50
N ILE A 289 14.48 29.47 22.63
CA ILE A 289 14.66 28.44 21.61
C ILE A 289 13.87 27.18 22.02
N PRO A 290 13.03 26.60 21.14
CA PRO A 290 12.35 25.35 21.43
C PRO A 290 13.35 24.20 21.57
N GLY A 291 13.09 23.24 22.47
CA GLY A 291 14.05 22.17 22.80
C GLY A 291 14.20 21.07 21.74
N ASN A 292 13.44 21.13 20.64
CA ASN A 292 13.35 20.10 19.61
C ASN A 292 13.70 20.63 18.21
N VAL A 293 14.64 21.57 18.11
CA VAL A 293 15.12 22.08 16.82
C VAL A 293 16.00 21.00 16.16
N PRO A 294 15.73 20.59 14.90
CA PRO A 294 16.44 19.50 14.24
C PRO A 294 17.86 19.87 13.75
N VAL A 295 18.28 21.12 13.91
CA VAL A 295 19.57 21.65 13.44
C VAL A 295 20.36 22.23 14.61
N ASP A 296 21.69 22.21 14.49
CA ASP A 296 22.57 22.64 15.58
C ASP A 296 22.66 24.16 15.72
N SER A 297 22.68 24.93 14.61
CA SER A 297 22.98 26.37 14.61
C SER A 297 22.18 27.13 13.56
N LEU A 298 22.16 28.47 13.68
CA LEU A 298 21.48 29.33 12.72
C LEU A 298 22.12 29.24 11.32
N GLN A 299 23.44 29.13 11.23
CA GLN A 299 24.10 28.99 9.93
C GLN A 299 23.63 27.74 9.18
N THR A 300 23.52 26.61 9.89
CA THR A 300 22.98 25.36 9.32
C THR A 300 21.51 25.53 8.97
N LEU A 301 20.71 26.14 9.85
CA LEU A 301 19.29 26.44 9.60
C LEU A 301 19.10 27.25 8.31
N GLN A 302 19.90 28.29 8.09
CA GLN A 302 19.80 29.15 6.90
C GLN A 302 20.10 28.39 5.60
N ARG A 303 21.11 27.50 5.63
CA ARG A 303 21.41 26.64 4.48
C ARG A 303 20.24 25.68 4.22
N ASP A 304 19.72 25.06 5.27
CA ASP A 304 18.66 24.07 5.16
C ASP A 304 17.33 24.72 4.75
N LEU A 305 17.06 25.98 5.15
CA LEU A 305 15.92 26.79 4.69
C LEU A 305 15.94 27.01 3.16
N VAL A 306 17.11 27.26 2.57
CA VAL A 306 17.25 27.44 1.11
C VAL A 306 16.95 26.12 0.38
N VAL A 307 17.47 25.00 0.89
CA VAL A 307 17.22 23.67 0.32
C VAL A 307 15.73 23.30 0.45
N ALA A 308 15.15 23.44 1.64
CA ALA A 308 13.75 23.11 1.90
C ALA A 308 12.79 24.00 1.08
N GLN A 309 13.08 25.29 0.92
CA GLN A 309 12.27 26.16 0.06
C GLN A 309 12.30 25.67 -1.40
N LYS A 310 13.48 25.31 -1.91
CA LYS A 310 13.59 24.77 -3.27
C LYS A 310 12.81 23.47 -3.42
N GLU A 311 12.92 22.54 -2.48
CA GLU A 311 12.16 21.29 -2.51
C GLU A 311 10.63 21.51 -2.48
N ILE A 312 10.16 22.49 -1.70
CA ILE A 312 8.75 22.89 -1.66
C ILE A 312 8.31 23.45 -3.01
N ASP A 313 9.15 24.27 -3.66
CA ASP A 313 8.85 24.85 -4.96
C ASP A 313 8.83 23.77 -6.05
N ASP A 314 9.82 22.87 -6.06
CA ASP A 314 9.92 21.74 -6.99
C ASP A 314 8.70 20.79 -6.84
N LEU A 315 8.29 20.47 -5.60
CA LEU A 315 7.10 19.64 -5.32
C LEU A 315 5.80 20.34 -5.72
N ALA A 316 5.67 21.64 -5.46
CA ALA A 316 4.50 22.42 -5.85
C ALA A 316 4.36 22.49 -7.38
N GLU A 317 5.45 22.71 -8.11
CA GLU A 317 5.46 22.69 -9.58
C GLU A 317 5.08 21.31 -10.12
N ALA A 318 5.62 20.23 -9.54
CA ALA A 318 5.27 18.87 -9.91
C ALA A 318 3.78 18.58 -9.71
N LEU A 319 3.20 19.01 -8.59
CA LEU A 319 1.77 18.84 -8.29
C LEU A 319 0.87 19.61 -9.27
N ASP A 320 1.22 20.86 -9.58
CA ASP A 320 0.49 21.66 -10.56
C ASP A 320 0.55 21.04 -11.96
N ALA A 321 1.69 20.43 -12.32
CA ALA A 321 1.86 19.72 -13.58
C ALA A 321 1.11 18.37 -13.63
N LEU A 322 1.04 17.62 -12.52
CA LEU A 322 0.36 16.33 -12.44
C LEU A 322 -1.16 16.43 -12.43
N ARG A 323 -1.71 17.43 -11.74
CA ARG A 323 -3.17 17.60 -11.54
C ARG A 323 -4.02 17.42 -12.81
N PRO A 324 -3.69 18.04 -13.97
CA PRO A 324 -4.47 17.82 -15.19
C PRO A 324 -4.24 16.46 -15.86
N LEU A 325 -3.13 15.76 -15.57
CA LEU A 325 -2.74 14.50 -16.21
C LEU A 325 -3.36 13.29 -15.52
N LEU A 326 -3.55 13.36 -14.19
CA LEU A 326 -4.08 12.24 -13.40
C LEU A 326 -5.53 11.89 -13.71
N GLY A 327 -6.27 12.78 -14.40
CA GLY A 327 -7.61 12.46 -14.92
C GLY A 327 -7.63 11.33 -15.96
N ALA A 328 -6.47 10.92 -16.50
CA ALA A 328 -6.36 9.75 -17.38
C ALA A 328 -6.33 8.41 -16.63
N PHE A 329 -6.12 8.42 -15.31
CA PHE A 329 -6.05 7.22 -14.47
C PHE A 329 -7.41 7.01 -13.79
N ARG A 330 -7.86 5.75 -13.69
CA ARG A 330 -9.12 5.42 -13.04
C ARG A 330 -9.06 5.60 -11.52
N ASP A 331 -7.95 5.19 -10.93
CA ASP A 331 -7.66 5.35 -9.50
C ASP A 331 -6.17 5.68 -9.33
N PRO A 332 -5.77 6.96 -9.46
CA PRO A 332 -4.37 7.33 -9.36
C PRO A 332 -3.78 7.00 -7.99
N ALA A 333 -4.56 7.10 -6.91
CA ALA A 333 -4.05 6.91 -5.54
C ALA A 333 -3.54 5.49 -5.26
N SER A 334 -4.06 4.47 -5.94
CA SER A 334 -3.62 3.07 -5.76
C SER A 334 -2.51 2.64 -6.71
N PHE A 335 -2.13 3.50 -7.66
CA PHE A 335 -1.15 3.15 -8.69
C PHE A 335 0.28 3.49 -8.24
N ASP A 336 1.17 2.51 -8.26
CA ASP A 336 2.60 2.68 -7.94
C ASP A 336 3.32 3.46 -9.05
N PRO A 337 3.91 4.64 -8.76
CA PRO A 337 4.69 5.40 -9.75
C PRO A 337 5.83 4.60 -10.39
N ASN A 338 6.41 3.63 -9.67
CA ASN A 338 7.49 2.79 -10.21
C ASN A 338 7.03 1.84 -11.32
N ALA A 339 5.72 1.60 -11.45
CA ALA A 339 5.12 0.79 -12.51
C ALA A 339 4.86 1.59 -13.80
N LEU A 340 5.05 2.92 -13.81
CA LEU A 340 4.82 3.77 -14.99
C LEU A 340 5.66 3.38 -16.22
N PRO A 341 6.95 3.03 -16.11
CA PRO A 341 7.74 2.59 -17.26
C PRO A 341 7.23 1.29 -17.90
N GLU A 342 6.71 0.36 -17.09
CA GLU A 342 6.10 -0.87 -17.58
C GLU A 342 4.77 -0.57 -18.28
N LEU A 343 3.95 0.30 -17.69
CA LEU A 343 2.70 0.75 -18.28
C LEU A 343 2.94 1.45 -19.64
N GLU A 344 3.97 2.29 -19.74
CA GLU A 344 4.41 2.92 -20.97
C GLU A 344 4.75 1.87 -22.04
N ALA A 345 5.60 0.89 -21.69
CA ALA A 345 6.01 -0.16 -22.62
C ALA A 345 4.82 -1.02 -23.10
N ARG A 346 3.89 -1.37 -22.20
CA ARG A 346 2.68 -2.13 -22.54
C ARG A 346 1.76 -1.35 -23.48
N LEU A 347 1.55 -0.06 -23.21
CA LEU A 347 0.72 0.80 -24.06
C LEU A 347 1.36 1.01 -25.43
N GLU A 348 2.68 1.22 -25.49
CA GLU A 348 3.43 1.33 -26.75
C GLU A 348 3.35 0.05 -27.58
N ALA A 349 3.53 -1.11 -26.95
CA ALA A 349 3.38 -2.41 -27.59
C ALA A 349 1.96 -2.65 -28.13
N LEU A 350 0.93 -2.27 -27.38
CA LEU A 350 -0.47 -2.35 -27.82
C LEU A 350 -0.70 -1.47 -29.07
N LEU A 351 -0.25 -0.22 -29.06
CA LEU A 351 -0.45 0.71 -30.18
C LEU A 351 0.32 0.26 -31.44
N ALA A 352 1.54 -0.24 -31.27
CA ALA A 352 2.32 -0.84 -32.36
C ALA A 352 1.63 -2.10 -32.91
N GLY A 353 1.12 -2.95 -32.02
CA GLY A 353 0.34 -4.14 -32.37
C GLY A 353 -0.92 -3.82 -33.17
N ARG A 354 -1.69 -2.82 -32.73
CA ARG A 354 -2.88 -2.33 -33.47
C ARG A 354 -2.52 -1.85 -34.86
N THR A 355 -1.49 -1.01 -34.98
CA THR A 355 -1.03 -0.49 -36.27
C THR A 355 -0.62 -1.62 -37.22
N LYS A 356 0.04 -2.67 -36.70
CA LYS A 356 0.42 -3.87 -37.46
C LYS A 356 -0.82 -4.65 -37.92
N LEU A 357 -1.78 -4.91 -37.02
CA LEU A 357 -3.00 -5.67 -37.31
C LEU A 357 -3.92 -4.93 -38.30
N ASP A 358 -4.10 -3.63 -38.12
CA ASP A 358 -4.89 -2.77 -39.01
C ASP A 358 -4.26 -2.68 -40.42
N GLY A 359 -2.93 -2.78 -40.49
CA GLY A 359 -2.14 -2.77 -41.71
C GLY A 359 -2.02 -4.10 -42.47
N ASP A 360 -2.51 -5.23 -41.94
CA ASP A 360 -2.35 -6.53 -42.60
C ASP A 360 -3.26 -6.67 -43.84
N LYS A 361 -2.73 -6.22 -44.98
CA LYS A 361 -3.39 -6.27 -46.30
C LYS A 361 -3.72 -7.69 -46.75
N ALA A 362 -2.99 -8.72 -46.31
CA ALA A 362 -3.25 -10.09 -46.74
C ALA A 362 -4.46 -10.66 -46.00
N VAL A 363 -4.53 -10.47 -44.68
CA VAL A 363 -5.68 -10.87 -43.87
C VAL A 363 -6.92 -10.06 -44.25
N SER A 364 -6.76 -8.76 -44.52
CA SER A 364 -7.84 -7.91 -45.04
C SER A 364 -8.44 -8.47 -46.34
N LYS A 365 -7.61 -8.93 -47.30
CA LYS A 365 -8.08 -9.60 -48.52
C LYS A 365 -8.76 -10.95 -48.26
N LEU A 366 -8.37 -11.66 -47.20
CA LEU A 366 -8.95 -12.96 -46.83
C LEU A 366 -10.33 -12.80 -46.17
N LEU A 367 -10.47 -11.86 -45.24
CA LEU A 367 -11.69 -11.64 -44.45
C LEU A 367 -12.69 -10.70 -45.12
N GLY A 368 -12.25 -9.84 -46.04
CA GLY A 368 -13.10 -8.90 -46.75
C GLY A 368 -13.80 -7.94 -45.77
N GLY A 369 -15.11 -7.78 -45.90
CA GLY A 369 -15.91 -6.88 -45.05
C GLY A 369 -15.97 -7.26 -43.57
N LYS A 370 -15.47 -8.44 -43.17
CA LYS A 370 -15.35 -8.84 -41.76
C LYS A 370 -14.05 -8.34 -41.10
N PHE A 371 -13.10 -7.84 -41.89
CA PHE A 371 -11.85 -7.30 -41.36
C PHE A 371 -12.12 -5.97 -40.67
N GLN A 372 -11.82 -5.90 -39.37
CA GLN A 372 -11.88 -4.67 -38.57
C GLN A 372 -10.53 -4.40 -37.90
N GLY A 373 -9.44 -4.85 -38.53
CA GLY A 373 -8.10 -4.73 -37.98
C GLY A 373 -7.96 -5.42 -36.63
N ALA A 374 -7.39 -4.74 -35.65
CA ALA A 374 -7.24 -5.25 -34.28
C ALA A 374 -8.58 -5.55 -33.57
N ARG A 375 -9.69 -4.95 -34.02
CA ARG A 375 -11.04 -5.17 -33.47
C ARG A 375 -11.80 -6.30 -34.16
N THR A 376 -11.13 -7.10 -34.99
CA THR A 376 -11.78 -8.20 -35.71
C THR A 376 -12.32 -9.24 -34.71
N ALA A 377 -13.62 -9.60 -34.84
CA ALA A 377 -14.27 -10.55 -33.94
C ALA A 377 -13.69 -11.97 -34.08
N THR A 378 -12.93 -12.39 -33.06
CA THR A 378 -12.13 -13.63 -33.10
C THR A 378 -12.94 -14.90 -32.91
N ALA A 379 -13.93 -14.91 -32.00
CA ALA A 379 -14.71 -16.10 -31.65
C ALA A 379 -15.31 -16.81 -32.89
N SER A 380 -16.05 -16.07 -33.73
CA SER A 380 -16.69 -16.64 -34.93
C SER A 380 -15.71 -17.10 -36.00
N LEU A 381 -14.52 -16.49 -36.07
CA LEU A 381 -13.48 -16.83 -37.02
C LEU A 381 -12.62 -17.98 -36.52
N GLY A 382 -12.48 -18.12 -35.20
CA GLY A 382 -11.79 -19.23 -34.54
C GLY A 382 -12.49 -20.56 -34.84
N GLU A 383 -13.82 -20.60 -34.73
CA GLU A 383 -14.61 -21.78 -35.12
C GLU A 383 -14.41 -22.12 -36.61
N ALA A 384 -14.40 -21.10 -37.48
CA ALA A 384 -14.15 -21.30 -38.90
C ALA A 384 -12.73 -21.81 -39.20
N CYS A 385 -11.73 -21.36 -38.43
CA CYS A 385 -10.35 -21.86 -38.52
C CYS A 385 -10.23 -23.29 -38.00
N ALA A 386 -10.88 -23.62 -36.88
CA ALA A 386 -10.93 -24.98 -36.34
C ALA A 386 -11.55 -25.95 -37.35
N TRP A 387 -12.72 -25.58 -37.92
CA TRP A 387 -13.35 -26.34 -38.99
C TRP A 387 -12.45 -26.50 -40.22
N ALA A 388 -11.79 -25.43 -40.65
CA ALA A 388 -10.90 -25.47 -41.81
C ALA A 388 -9.70 -26.40 -41.56
N ARG A 389 -9.15 -26.38 -40.33
CA ARG A 389 -8.06 -27.25 -39.88
C ARG A 389 -8.47 -28.71 -39.88
N GLU A 390 -9.63 -29.03 -39.31
CA GLU A 390 -10.20 -30.38 -39.32
C GLU A 390 -10.50 -30.87 -40.74
N SER A 391 -10.84 -29.95 -41.65
CA SER A 391 -11.16 -30.24 -43.04
C SER A 391 -9.93 -30.37 -43.95
N LEU A 392 -8.72 -30.07 -43.46
CA LEU A 392 -7.47 -30.14 -44.24
C LEU A 392 -7.23 -31.49 -44.92
N PRO A 393 -7.43 -32.66 -44.26
CA PRO A 393 -7.24 -33.96 -44.89
C PRO A 393 -8.14 -34.20 -46.11
N HIS A 394 -9.24 -33.45 -46.20
CA HIS A 394 -10.25 -33.54 -47.26
C HIS A 394 -10.30 -32.26 -48.11
N ARG A 395 -9.20 -31.49 -48.13
CA ARG A 395 -9.12 -30.17 -48.78
C ARG A 395 -9.65 -30.18 -50.20
N GLU A 396 -9.24 -31.15 -51.04
CA GLU A 396 -9.62 -31.19 -52.46
C GLU A 396 -11.12 -31.40 -52.64
N GLN A 397 -11.70 -32.32 -51.86
CA GLN A 397 -13.13 -32.64 -51.90
C GLN A 397 -13.97 -31.45 -51.41
N VAL A 398 -13.59 -30.86 -50.27
CA VAL A 398 -14.30 -29.70 -49.71
C VAL A 398 -14.16 -28.48 -50.62
N THR A 399 -13.00 -28.23 -51.20
CA THR A 399 -12.77 -27.12 -52.15
C THR A 399 -13.61 -27.29 -53.41
N SER A 400 -13.68 -28.50 -53.96
CA SER A 400 -14.52 -28.83 -55.12
C SER A 400 -16.00 -28.55 -54.84
N VAL A 401 -16.49 -28.92 -53.66
CA VAL A 401 -17.86 -28.65 -53.20
C VAL A 401 -18.12 -27.14 -53.05
N LEU A 402 -17.22 -26.42 -52.39
CA LEU A 402 -17.37 -24.98 -52.15
C LEU A 402 -17.32 -24.17 -53.46
N ASN A 403 -16.45 -24.54 -54.41
CA ASN A 403 -16.32 -23.86 -55.70
C ASN A 403 -17.52 -24.06 -56.62
N ARG A 404 -18.26 -25.16 -56.47
CA ARG A 404 -19.53 -25.39 -57.18
C ARG A 404 -20.67 -24.51 -56.68
N GLY A 405 -20.44 -23.71 -55.64
CA GLY A 405 -21.35 -22.65 -55.20
C GLY A 405 -22.60 -23.14 -54.47
N ARG A 406 -22.64 -24.39 -54.01
CA ARG A 406 -23.81 -24.98 -53.34
C ARG A 406 -23.47 -25.56 -51.95
N PRO A 407 -22.88 -24.77 -51.05
CA PRO A 407 -22.48 -25.26 -49.73
C PRO A 407 -23.67 -25.74 -48.89
N ALA A 408 -24.84 -25.10 -49.02
CA ALA A 408 -26.06 -25.52 -48.32
C ALA A 408 -26.55 -26.88 -48.81
N GLU A 409 -26.59 -27.11 -50.13
CA GLU A 409 -26.98 -28.41 -50.70
C GLU A 409 -25.98 -29.50 -50.30
N ALA A 410 -24.68 -29.21 -50.33
CA ALA A 410 -23.66 -30.16 -49.93
C ALA A 410 -23.69 -30.48 -48.44
N ALA A 411 -23.94 -29.48 -47.59
CA ALA A 411 -24.15 -29.69 -46.15
C ALA A 411 -25.41 -30.53 -45.90
N GLU A 412 -26.50 -30.28 -46.63
CA GLU A 412 -27.68 -31.15 -46.57
C GLU A 412 -27.38 -32.57 -47.04
N HIS A 413 -26.61 -32.76 -48.11
CA HIS A 413 -26.21 -34.09 -48.58
C HIS A 413 -25.32 -34.81 -47.56
N ALA A 414 -24.32 -34.14 -47.01
CA ALA A 414 -23.48 -34.68 -45.95
C ALA A 414 -24.31 -35.05 -44.71
N LYS A 415 -25.25 -34.18 -44.31
CA LYS A 415 -26.21 -34.47 -43.23
C LYS A 415 -27.06 -35.69 -43.55
N ARG A 416 -27.60 -35.81 -44.77
CA ARG A 416 -28.37 -36.98 -45.19
C ARG A 416 -27.54 -38.26 -45.16
N VAL A 417 -26.27 -38.19 -45.55
CA VAL A 417 -25.33 -39.34 -45.50
C VAL A 417 -25.02 -39.71 -44.05
N LEU A 418 -24.76 -38.73 -43.17
CA LEU A 418 -24.54 -38.97 -41.75
C LEU A 418 -25.79 -39.54 -41.07
N ASP A 419 -26.96 -38.96 -41.32
CA ASP A 419 -28.25 -39.46 -40.83
C ASP A 419 -28.51 -40.88 -41.33
N ALA A 420 -28.20 -41.16 -42.60
CA ALA A 420 -28.30 -42.50 -43.17
C ALA A 420 -27.31 -43.48 -42.53
N ALA A 421 -26.07 -43.06 -42.26
CA ALA A 421 -25.06 -43.88 -41.60
C ALA A 421 -25.43 -44.17 -40.14
N VAL A 422 -25.94 -43.18 -39.40
CA VAL A 422 -26.46 -43.37 -38.03
C VAL A 422 -27.64 -44.34 -38.04
N ARG A 423 -28.59 -44.18 -38.97
CA ARG A 423 -29.70 -45.13 -39.14
C ARG A 423 -29.18 -46.53 -39.48
N ALA A 424 -28.24 -46.65 -40.41
CA ALA A 424 -27.66 -47.94 -40.81
C ALA A 424 -26.96 -48.64 -39.63
N ARG A 425 -26.21 -47.90 -38.81
CA ARG A 425 -25.61 -48.43 -37.58
C ARG A 425 -26.66 -48.87 -36.56
N GLY A 426 -27.71 -48.08 -36.37
CA GLY A 426 -28.84 -48.44 -35.50
C GLY A 426 -29.51 -49.74 -35.95
N LEU A 427 -29.84 -49.84 -37.24
CA LEU A 427 -30.46 -51.04 -37.83
C LEU A 427 -29.53 -52.26 -37.78
N LEU A 428 -28.23 -52.07 -37.98
CA LEU A 428 -27.25 -53.14 -37.82
C LEU A 428 -27.17 -53.61 -36.37
N SER A 429 -27.23 -52.68 -35.40
CA SER A 429 -27.26 -53.00 -33.98
C SER A 429 -28.51 -53.81 -33.61
N GLU A 430 -29.70 -53.41 -34.09
CA GLU A 430 -30.95 -54.16 -33.88
C GLU A 430 -30.87 -55.56 -34.50
N LEU A 431 -30.32 -55.67 -35.72
CA LEU A 431 -30.09 -56.96 -36.37
C LEU A 431 -29.17 -57.85 -35.54
N CYS A 432 -28.09 -57.29 -35.01
CA CYS A 432 -27.15 -57.97 -34.12
C CYS A 432 -27.81 -58.47 -32.84
N GLU A 433 -28.66 -57.65 -32.20
CA GLU A 433 -29.42 -58.04 -31.01
C GLU A 433 -30.37 -59.21 -31.30
N ILE A 434 -31.14 -59.14 -32.39
CA ILE A 434 -32.12 -60.19 -32.69
C ILE A 434 -31.42 -61.49 -33.14
N SER A 435 -30.33 -61.37 -33.90
CA SER A 435 -29.55 -62.53 -34.36
C SER A 435 -28.57 -63.09 -33.32
N ARG A 436 -28.36 -62.37 -32.21
CA ARG A 436 -27.31 -62.61 -31.21
C ARG A 436 -25.91 -62.72 -31.82
N MET A 437 -25.63 -61.97 -32.88
CA MET A 437 -24.33 -61.92 -33.56
C MET A 437 -23.65 -60.57 -33.32
N ASP A 438 -22.32 -60.59 -33.25
CA ASP A 438 -21.51 -59.37 -33.17
C ASP A 438 -21.60 -58.57 -34.49
N ALA A 439 -21.65 -57.25 -34.42
CA ALA A 439 -21.60 -56.35 -35.58
C ALA A 439 -20.37 -56.61 -36.46
N LEU A 440 -19.24 -56.97 -35.84
CA LEU A 440 -18.03 -57.36 -36.56
C LEU A 440 -18.26 -58.57 -37.48
N HIS A 441 -19.24 -59.43 -37.19
CA HIS A 441 -19.58 -60.53 -38.10
C HIS A 441 -20.04 -60.03 -39.49
N PHE A 442 -20.71 -58.89 -39.51
CA PHE A 442 -21.22 -58.25 -40.72
C PHE A 442 -20.19 -57.30 -41.35
N THR A 443 -19.34 -56.66 -40.55
CA THR A 443 -18.45 -55.59 -41.03
C THR A 443 -16.97 -55.96 -41.17
N ASN A 444 -16.50 -57.01 -40.50
CA ASN A 444 -15.07 -57.31 -40.44
C ASN A 444 -14.52 -57.70 -41.82
N ASP A 445 -13.36 -57.12 -42.17
CA ASP A 445 -12.65 -57.31 -43.44
C ASP A 445 -13.44 -56.93 -44.71
N ARG A 446 -14.48 -56.09 -44.57
CA ARG A 446 -15.30 -55.60 -45.70
C ARG A 446 -15.26 -54.08 -45.76
N ASP A 447 -15.12 -53.52 -46.96
CA ASP A 447 -15.37 -52.10 -47.19
C ASP A 447 -16.89 -51.79 -47.18
N GLU A 448 -17.27 -50.52 -47.14
CA GLU A 448 -18.68 -50.10 -47.00
C GLU A 448 -19.58 -50.67 -48.12
N ASN A 449 -19.07 -50.77 -49.35
CA ASN A 449 -19.82 -51.33 -50.48
C ASN A 449 -19.98 -52.85 -50.36
N ALA A 450 -18.94 -53.55 -49.93
CA ALA A 450 -18.97 -54.97 -49.68
C ALA A 450 -19.88 -55.33 -48.50
N ILE A 451 -19.90 -54.50 -47.44
CA ILE A 451 -20.86 -54.62 -46.33
C ILE A 451 -22.28 -54.47 -46.86
N ALA A 452 -22.55 -53.41 -47.63
CA ALA A 452 -23.89 -53.14 -48.12
C ALA A 452 -24.38 -54.24 -49.08
N THR A 453 -23.54 -54.69 -50.02
CA THR A 453 -23.84 -55.80 -50.93
C THR A 453 -24.09 -57.10 -50.16
N PHE A 454 -23.30 -57.35 -49.12
CA PHE A 454 -23.47 -58.54 -48.26
C PHE A 454 -24.80 -58.48 -47.49
N LEU A 455 -25.13 -57.35 -46.86
CA LEU A 455 -26.38 -57.17 -46.13
C LEU A 455 -27.59 -57.20 -47.05
N GLU A 456 -27.49 -56.64 -48.26
CA GLU A 456 -28.53 -56.72 -49.29
C GLU A 456 -28.74 -58.17 -49.72
N GLY A 457 -27.67 -58.91 -50.01
CA GLY A 457 -27.76 -60.34 -50.33
C GLY A 457 -28.33 -61.18 -49.18
N ALA A 458 -27.92 -60.89 -47.94
CA ALA A 458 -28.45 -61.54 -46.75
C ALA A 458 -29.92 -61.20 -46.49
N SER A 459 -30.37 -59.99 -46.86
CA SER A 459 -31.77 -59.58 -46.75
C SER A 459 -32.69 -60.31 -47.73
N ALA A 460 -32.16 -60.70 -48.88
CA ALA A 460 -32.87 -61.46 -49.91
C ALA A 460 -33.02 -62.95 -49.54
N ASP A 461 -32.14 -63.46 -48.66
CA ASP A 461 -32.17 -64.84 -48.15
C ASP A 461 -32.58 -64.86 -46.66
N GLN A 462 -33.85 -64.55 -46.40
CA GLN A 462 -34.39 -64.49 -45.04
C GLN A 462 -34.25 -65.82 -44.30
N ASP A 463 -34.52 -66.94 -44.96
CA ASP A 463 -34.43 -68.27 -44.36
C ASP A 463 -32.98 -68.62 -44.01
N GLY A 464 -32.03 -68.28 -44.89
CA GLY A 464 -30.60 -68.43 -44.63
C GLY A 464 -30.14 -67.59 -43.44
N LEU A 465 -30.60 -66.34 -43.33
CA LEU A 465 -30.30 -65.46 -42.21
C LEU A 465 -30.83 -66.02 -40.88
N PHE A 466 -32.08 -66.52 -40.85
CA PHE A 466 -32.67 -67.14 -39.65
C PHE A 466 -31.95 -68.42 -39.25
N ALA A 467 -31.63 -69.30 -40.21
CA ALA A 467 -30.89 -70.52 -39.93
C ALA A 467 -29.49 -70.20 -39.38
N HIS A 468 -28.85 -69.17 -39.92
CA HIS A 468 -27.55 -68.69 -39.46
C HIS A 468 -27.62 -68.07 -38.06
N ALA A 469 -28.66 -67.26 -37.77
CA ALA A 469 -28.94 -66.69 -36.45
C ALA A 469 -29.22 -67.76 -35.38
N ALA A 470 -30.05 -68.75 -35.72
CA ALA A 470 -30.33 -69.88 -34.85
C ALA A 470 -29.08 -70.71 -34.56
N LEU A 471 -28.25 -70.96 -35.58
CA LEU A 471 -26.97 -71.65 -35.41
C LEU A 471 -26.00 -70.85 -34.53
N ALA A 472 -25.84 -69.54 -34.76
CA ALA A 472 -24.97 -68.72 -33.93
C ALA A 472 -25.46 -68.63 -32.49
N THR A 473 -26.77 -68.51 -32.28
CA THR A 473 -27.38 -68.55 -30.95
C THR A 473 -27.10 -69.87 -30.25
N ALA A 474 -27.34 -71.00 -30.94
CA ALA A 474 -27.03 -72.32 -30.41
C ALA A 474 -25.53 -72.47 -30.09
N LEU A 475 -24.63 -71.93 -30.92
CA LEU A 475 -23.18 -71.95 -30.69
C LEU A 475 -22.77 -71.09 -29.49
N VAL A 476 -23.43 -69.94 -29.26
CA VAL A 476 -23.22 -69.08 -28.08
C VAL A 476 -23.72 -69.78 -26.81
N GLU A 477 -24.90 -70.39 -26.85
CA GLU A 477 -25.46 -71.17 -25.73
C GLU A 477 -24.58 -72.39 -25.41
N LEU A 478 -24.08 -73.10 -26.42
CA LEU A 478 -23.11 -74.20 -26.26
C LEU A 478 -21.76 -73.76 -25.71
N LYS A 479 -21.31 -72.53 -26.01
CA LYS A 479 -20.11 -71.95 -25.38
C LYS A 479 -20.33 -71.73 -23.88
N GLY A 480 -21.53 -71.31 -23.49
CA GLY A 480 -21.92 -71.12 -22.09
C GLY A 480 -21.95 -72.41 -21.26
N THR A 481 -22.25 -73.56 -21.88
CA THR A 481 -22.32 -74.87 -21.20
C THR A 481 -20.95 -75.54 -20.97
N GLY A 482 -19.84 -74.93 -21.41
CA GLY A 482 -18.47 -75.46 -21.22
C GLY A 482 -18.08 -76.63 -22.14
N THR A 483 -19.04 -77.28 -22.80
CA THR A 483 -18.85 -78.38 -23.76
C THR A 483 -18.19 -77.95 -25.07
N PHE A 484 -18.19 -76.66 -25.39
CA PHE A 484 -17.60 -76.16 -26.64
C PHE A 484 -16.08 -76.38 -26.76
N ARG A 485 -15.35 -76.55 -25.64
CA ARG A 485 -13.90 -76.77 -25.67
C ARG A 485 -13.51 -78.15 -26.22
N SER A 486 -14.37 -79.17 -26.11
CA SER A 486 -14.10 -80.53 -26.58
C SER A 486 -14.47 -80.78 -28.05
N TRP A 487 -15.05 -79.80 -28.75
CA TRP A 487 -15.41 -79.97 -30.16
C TRP A 487 -14.14 -79.98 -31.03
N PRO A 488 -13.86 -81.03 -31.83
CA PRO A 488 -12.69 -81.08 -32.70
C PRO A 488 -12.50 -79.80 -33.54
N ILE A 489 -11.25 -79.33 -33.62
CA ILE A 489 -10.86 -78.09 -34.33
C ILE A 489 -11.30 -78.14 -35.81
N GLU A 490 -11.37 -79.33 -36.40
CA GLU A 490 -11.85 -79.56 -37.76
C GLU A 490 -13.34 -79.24 -37.94
N CYS A 491 -14.20 -79.58 -36.97
CA CYS A 491 -15.61 -79.18 -36.97
C CYS A 491 -15.79 -77.67 -36.76
N ARG A 492 -14.90 -77.03 -35.98
CA ARG A 492 -14.90 -75.56 -35.80
C ARG A 492 -14.47 -74.81 -37.06
N ARG A 493 -13.57 -75.36 -37.88
CA ARG A 493 -13.21 -74.78 -39.19
C ARG A 493 -14.24 -75.06 -40.28
N ALA A 494 -14.88 -76.24 -40.26
CA ALA A 494 -15.87 -76.63 -41.27
C ALA A 494 -17.16 -75.80 -41.20
N SER A 495 -17.63 -75.41 -40.01
CA SER A 495 -18.84 -74.57 -39.86
C SER A 495 -18.65 -73.13 -40.36
N LEU A 496 -17.45 -72.56 -40.25
CA LEU A 496 -17.15 -71.20 -40.71
C LEU A 496 -16.82 -71.12 -42.21
N THR A 497 -16.27 -72.18 -42.81
CA THR A 497 -15.87 -72.19 -44.23
C THR A 497 -16.87 -72.89 -45.16
N GLY A 498 -17.67 -73.82 -44.64
CA GLY A 498 -18.65 -74.60 -45.41
C GLY A 498 -19.78 -73.76 -46.01
N TRP A 499 -20.15 -72.65 -45.36
CA TRP A 499 -21.25 -71.81 -45.82
C TRP A 499 -20.92 -70.97 -47.06
N ARG A 500 -19.65 -70.59 -47.28
CA ARG A 500 -19.21 -69.90 -48.52
C ARG A 500 -19.44 -70.74 -49.79
N ARG A 501 -19.58 -72.08 -49.67
CA ARG A 501 -19.86 -72.99 -50.80
C ARG A 501 -21.33 -73.41 -50.91
N SER A 502 -22.15 -73.32 -49.85
CA SER A 502 -23.56 -73.76 -49.88
C SER A 502 -24.54 -72.69 -50.35
N SER A 503 -24.25 -71.40 -50.19
CA SER A 503 -25.13 -70.31 -50.67
C SER A 503 -25.24 -70.26 -52.20
N ARG A 504 -24.21 -70.71 -52.94
CA ARG A 504 -24.30 -70.87 -54.42
C ARG A 504 -25.18 -72.04 -54.86
N ARG A 505 -25.59 -72.94 -53.96
CA ARG A 505 -26.36 -74.14 -54.30
C ARG A 505 -27.85 -74.08 -53.93
N TRP A 506 -28.27 -73.06 -53.19
CA TRP A 506 -29.67 -72.86 -52.78
C TRP A 506 -30.51 -72.03 -53.78
N GLN A 507 -29.93 -71.54 -54.88
CA GLN A 507 -30.66 -70.83 -55.94
C GLN A 507 -31.48 -71.73 -56.89
N PHE A 508 -31.45 -73.05 -56.72
CA PHE A 508 -32.22 -73.99 -57.56
C PHE A 508 -33.00 -75.00 -56.72
N ALA A 509 -34.01 -74.54 -55.99
CA ALA A 509 -35.22 -75.30 -55.68
C ALA A 509 -36.13 -74.44 -54.80
N ASN A 510 -37.19 -73.87 -55.36
CA ASN A 510 -38.41 -73.62 -54.60
C ASN A 510 -39.62 -73.54 -55.53
N SER A 511 -40.37 -74.64 -55.55
CA SER A 511 -41.76 -74.72 -56.01
C SER A 511 -42.70 -74.31 -54.85
N PRO A 512 -43.87 -73.71 -55.11
CA PRO A 512 -44.73 -73.15 -54.09
C PRO A 512 -45.64 -74.22 -53.47
N GLY A 513 -45.78 -74.19 -52.15
CA GLY A 513 -46.89 -74.87 -51.47
C GLY A 513 -46.55 -75.46 -50.11
N ARG A 514 -46.56 -74.63 -49.07
CA ARG A 514 -46.97 -75.01 -47.70
C ARG A 514 -47.02 -73.75 -46.82
N SER A 515 -48.20 -73.49 -46.27
CA SER A 515 -48.40 -72.48 -45.23
C SER A 515 -47.84 -72.99 -43.90
N MET A 516 -47.03 -72.16 -43.23
CA MET A 516 -46.62 -72.32 -41.83
C MET A 516 -46.81 -71.00 -41.06
N PRO A 517 -46.90 -71.06 -39.71
CA PRO A 517 -47.79 -70.22 -38.92
C PRO A 517 -47.25 -68.83 -38.57
N SER A 518 -48.17 -68.02 -38.02
CA SER A 518 -48.05 -66.62 -37.62
C SER A 518 -46.91 -66.34 -36.62
N MET A 519 -45.68 -66.23 -37.09
CA MET A 519 -44.58 -65.56 -36.38
C MET A 519 -43.69 -64.74 -37.34
N VAL A 520 -44.25 -64.30 -38.48
CA VAL A 520 -43.54 -63.57 -39.55
C VAL A 520 -43.89 -62.07 -39.59
N ARG A 521 -44.66 -61.53 -38.63
CA ARG A 521 -45.04 -60.11 -38.64
C ARG A 521 -44.02 -59.14 -38.01
N ARG A 522 -42.87 -59.60 -37.51
CA ARG A 522 -41.84 -58.72 -36.91
C ARG A 522 -40.58 -58.49 -37.75
N PHE A 523 -40.50 -59.01 -38.98
CA PHE A 523 -39.30 -58.88 -39.82
C PHE A 523 -39.59 -58.28 -41.20
N ARG A 524 -40.34 -57.17 -41.23
CA ARG A 524 -40.54 -56.37 -42.45
C ARG A 524 -39.51 -55.25 -42.66
N ALA A 525 -38.54 -55.07 -41.76
CA ALA A 525 -37.59 -53.95 -41.81
C ALA A 525 -36.33 -54.19 -42.66
N ILE A 526 -36.06 -55.42 -43.12
CA ILE A 526 -34.78 -55.72 -43.81
C ILE A 526 -34.68 -55.11 -45.23
N PRO A 527 -35.75 -55.06 -46.07
CA PRO A 527 -35.69 -54.39 -47.37
C PRO A 527 -35.58 -52.86 -47.31
N GLU A 528 -35.95 -52.23 -46.18
CA GLU A 528 -35.79 -50.78 -45.95
C GLU A 528 -34.32 -50.40 -45.73
N ILE A 529 -33.49 -51.31 -45.19
CA ILE A 529 -32.06 -51.09 -44.98
C ILE A 529 -31.33 -50.93 -46.33
N ALA A 530 -31.63 -51.77 -47.33
CA ALA A 530 -30.97 -51.72 -48.63
C ALA A 530 -31.42 -50.52 -49.50
N SER A 531 -32.71 -50.17 -49.45
CA SER A 531 -33.27 -49.06 -50.25
C SER A 531 -32.91 -47.66 -49.71
N THR A 532 -32.61 -47.54 -48.41
CA THR A 532 -32.22 -46.26 -47.78
C THR A 532 -30.74 -45.90 -48.02
N ILE A 533 -29.89 -46.90 -48.31
CA ILE A 533 -28.43 -46.69 -48.49
C ILE A 533 -28.08 -46.25 -49.93
N PHE A 534 -28.86 -46.62 -50.95
CA PHE A 534 -28.55 -46.30 -52.36
C PHE A 534 -29.75 -45.75 -53.14
N GLY A 535 -30.15 -44.52 -52.85
CA GLY A 535 -31.25 -43.86 -53.55
C GLY A 535 -30.99 -43.67 -55.06
N ARG A 536 -31.82 -44.30 -55.90
CA ARG A 536 -32.13 -43.82 -57.26
C ARG A 536 -33.58 -43.35 -57.31
N PRO A 537 -33.88 -42.16 -57.87
CA PRO A 537 -35.21 -41.56 -57.79
C PRO A 537 -36.14 -42.10 -58.89
N TRP A 538 -37.38 -42.45 -58.50
CA TRP A 538 -38.50 -42.58 -59.43
C TRP A 538 -39.30 -41.27 -59.44
N LEU A 539 -39.37 -40.65 -60.62
CA LEU A 539 -40.27 -39.55 -60.94
C LEU A 539 -41.72 -40.02 -60.86
N SER A 540 -42.56 -39.33 -60.09
CA SER A 540 -43.92 -39.09 -60.54
C SER A 540 -44.44 -37.74 -60.04
N ARG A 541 -45.07 -37.07 -60.99
CA ARG A 541 -45.57 -35.71 -61.00
C ARG A 541 -47.07 -35.82 -60.86
N THR A 542 -47.67 -35.24 -59.82
CA THR A 542 -49.01 -34.63 -59.91
C THR A 542 -49.15 -33.60 -58.80
N GLY A 543 -49.53 -32.39 -59.18
CA GLY A 543 -49.88 -31.33 -58.25
C GLY A 543 -51.34 -31.41 -57.84
N LYS A 544 -51.67 -30.75 -56.73
CA LYS A 544 -52.86 -29.90 -56.62
C LYS A 544 -52.75 -28.98 -55.41
N SER A 545 -53.17 -27.76 -55.66
CA SER A 545 -53.29 -26.60 -54.77
C SER A 545 -54.28 -26.82 -53.62
N SER A 546 -54.02 -26.18 -52.48
CA SER A 546 -55.07 -25.49 -51.72
C SER A 546 -54.49 -24.44 -50.77
N SER A 547 -55.22 -23.35 -50.74
CA SER A 547 -55.05 -22.07 -50.06
C SER A 547 -55.29 -22.08 -48.54
N LEU A 548 -54.92 -20.93 -47.94
CA LEU A 548 -55.63 -20.19 -46.87
C LEU A 548 -55.30 -20.47 -45.39
N ARG A 549 -54.69 -19.45 -44.75
CA ARG A 549 -55.09 -18.71 -43.52
C ARG A 549 -53.94 -18.41 -42.55
N ASP A 550 -53.73 -17.10 -42.37
CA ASP A 550 -53.68 -16.33 -41.13
C ASP A 550 -53.16 -17.02 -39.85
N SER A 551 -52.13 -16.41 -39.25
CA SER A 551 -52.26 -15.87 -37.88
C SER A 551 -51.11 -14.94 -37.50
N SER A 552 -51.50 -13.71 -37.19
CA SER A 552 -50.76 -12.68 -36.48
C SER A 552 -50.47 -13.07 -35.04
N CYS A 553 -49.33 -12.63 -34.51
CA CYS A 553 -49.09 -12.12 -33.15
C CYS A 553 -47.65 -11.55 -33.18
N GLY A 554 -47.32 -10.28 -32.94
CA GLY A 554 -47.88 -9.34 -31.97
C GLY A 554 -46.99 -9.35 -30.72
N GLY A 555 -46.02 -8.43 -30.63
CA GLY A 555 -45.10 -8.40 -29.47
C GLY A 555 -44.06 -7.26 -29.51
N ARG A 556 -44.53 -6.02 -29.55
CA ARG A 556 -43.73 -4.80 -29.41
C ARG A 556 -43.61 -4.47 -27.92
N CYS A 557 -42.40 -4.41 -27.35
CA CYS A 557 -42.17 -3.92 -25.99
C CYS A 557 -41.02 -2.91 -25.99
N THR A 558 -41.36 -1.65 -26.21
CA THR A 558 -40.53 -0.48 -25.92
C THR A 558 -40.70 -0.11 -24.45
N ARG A 559 -39.60 -0.04 -23.68
CA ARG A 559 -39.60 0.56 -22.34
C ARG A 559 -38.49 1.60 -22.23
N THR A 560 -38.83 2.81 -22.64
CA THR A 560 -38.17 4.06 -22.25
C THR A 560 -38.62 4.44 -20.83
N ARG A 561 -37.67 4.64 -19.91
CA ARG A 561 -37.87 5.42 -18.69
C ARG A 561 -36.66 6.32 -18.44
N SER A 562 -36.81 7.55 -18.92
CA SER A 562 -36.18 8.75 -18.37
C SER A 562 -36.84 9.12 -17.04
N ARG A 563 -36.05 9.49 -16.03
CA ARG A 563 -36.35 10.64 -15.13
C ARG A 563 -35.10 11.09 -14.34
N PRO A 564 -35.05 12.38 -13.91
CA PRO A 564 -33.81 13.11 -13.63
C PRO A 564 -33.57 13.45 -12.14
N SER A 565 -32.32 13.86 -11.89
CA SER A 565 -31.80 14.92 -10.98
C SER A 565 -32.48 15.25 -9.64
N ALA A 566 -31.67 15.18 -8.56
CA ALA A 566 -31.66 16.11 -7.41
C ALA A 566 -30.29 15.98 -6.72
N MET A 567 -29.35 16.92 -6.87
CA MET A 567 -29.07 18.01 -5.92
C MET A 567 -29.22 17.64 -4.43
N ALA A 568 -28.09 17.48 -3.74
CA ALA A 568 -28.00 17.77 -2.32
C ALA A 568 -26.58 18.27 -1.97
N ARG A 569 -26.53 19.56 -1.62
CA ARG A 569 -25.41 20.29 -1.00
C ARG A 569 -25.16 19.76 0.42
N GLY A 570 -23.90 19.64 0.84
CA GLY A 570 -23.50 19.62 2.25
C GLY A 570 -22.01 19.94 2.38
N ARG A 571 -21.64 21.22 2.54
CA ARG A 571 -21.35 21.91 3.81
C ARG A 571 -20.30 21.20 4.68
N SER A 572 -19.07 21.69 4.56
CA SER A 572 -17.97 21.60 5.53
C SER A 572 -18.32 22.29 6.86
N PRO A 573 -17.64 21.90 7.95
CA PRO A 573 -17.07 22.88 8.88
C PRO A 573 -15.60 22.55 9.23
N LEU A 574 -14.69 23.52 9.15
CA LEU A 574 -14.05 24.22 10.29
C LEU A 574 -13.37 23.24 11.27
N GLY A 575 -12.04 23.16 11.36
CA GLY A 575 -11.15 24.26 11.71
C GLY A 575 -10.95 24.29 13.23
N ARG A 576 -9.84 23.72 13.75
CA ARG A 576 -9.38 23.93 15.13
C ARG A 576 -7.92 24.32 15.14
N ARG A 577 -7.69 25.57 15.56
CA ARG A 577 -6.41 26.12 16.02
C ARG A 577 -6.03 25.48 17.35
N TRP A 578 -4.75 25.20 17.55
CA TRP A 578 -4.15 25.08 18.87
C TRP A 578 -3.24 26.29 19.13
N ARG A 579 -3.31 26.75 20.38
CA ARG A 579 -2.46 27.78 21.00
C ARG A 579 -1.34 27.08 21.76
#